data_AF-X0SYS1-F1
#
_entry.id   AF-X0SYS1-F1
#
_cell.length_a   1.000
_cell.length_b   1.000
_cell.length_c   1.000
_cell.angle_alpha   90.00
_cell.angle_beta   90.00
_cell.angle_gamma   90.00
#
_symmetry.space_group_name_H-M   'P 1'
#
loop_
_entity.id
_entity.type
_entity.pdbx_description
1 polymer ?
#
loop_
_entity_poly.entity_id
_entity_poly.type
_entity_poly.pdbx_seq_one_letter_code
_entity_poly.pdbx_strand_id
1 'polypeptide(L)'
;MSNKKRNPQRTEETFQRSNLTKSQFLIWMGQKLNPVSSLYNVMVAFTINGKVDIATFQQAFQAVIDKSDAMRTVVQEADGIPLQRVLPKLTYNVENLDFSHLQNPETEFQNWLD
;
A
#
# COMPACT_ATOMS: atom_id res chain seq x y z
N MET A 1 -15.75 5.47 -29.97
CA MET A 1 -15.11 4.99 -28.73
C MET A 1 -16.19 4.36 -27.87
N SER A 2 -16.25 3.03 -27.81
CA SER A 2 -17.37 2.28 -27.22
C SER A 2 -17.30 2.32 -25.69
N ASN A 3 -18.26 3.02 -25.09
CA ASN A 3 -18.46 3.10 -23.66
C ASN A 3 -18.99 1.74 -23.18
N LYS A 4 -18.11 0.85 -22.69
CA LYS A 4 -18.50 -0.42 -22.05
C LYS A 4 -19.30 -0.09 -20.78
N LYS A 5 -20.62 0.07 -20.92
CA LYS A 5 -21.55 0.14 -19.80
C LYS A 5 -21.28 -1.05 -18.88
N ARG A 6 -21.12 -0.77 -17.57
CA ARG A 6 -21.00 -1.79 -16.52
C ARG A 6 -22.12 -2.82 -16.72
N ASN A 7 -21.77 -4.09 -16.83
CA ASN A 7 -22.72 -5.18 -16.66
C ASN A 7 -22.77 -5.50 -15.15
N PRO A 8 -23.78 -5.02 -14.40
CA PRO A 8 -23.85 -5.22 -12.96
C PRO A 8 -23.89 -6.70 -12.55
N GLN A 9 -24.42 -7.58 -13.41
CA GLN A 9 -24.44 -9.03 -13.16
C GLN A 9 -23.03 -9.60 -13.11
N ARG A 10 -22.15 -9.18 -14.02
CA ARG A 10 -20.75 -9.63 -14.06
C ARG A 10 -19.94 -9.15 -12.84
N THR A 11 -20.20 -7.92 -12.35
CA THR A 11 -19.52 -7.42 -11.16
C THR A 11 -19.91 -8.19 -9.91
N GLU A 12 -21.20 -8.50 -9.76
CA GLU A 12 -21.70 -9.30 -8.63
C GLU A 12 -21.14 -10.72 -8.67
N GLU A 13 -21.16 -11.39 -9.83
CA GLU A 13 -20.57 -12.72 -10.01
C GLU A 13 -19.07 -12.76 -9.65
N THR A 14 -18.31 -11.73 -10.05
CA THR A 14 -16.89 -11.62 -9.68
C THR A 14 -16.71 -11.44 -8.18
N PHE A 15 -17.55 -10.61 -7.53
CA PHE A 15 -17.48 -10.40 -6.08
C PHE A 15 -17.82 -11.68 -5.31
N GLN A 16 -18.86 -12.41 -5.72
CA GLN A 16 -19.26 -13.67 -5.07
C GLN A 16 -18.19 -14.77 -5.14
N ARG A 17 -17.31 -14.72 -6.16
CA ARG A 17 -16.18 -15.64 -6.30
C ARG A 17 -14.91 -15.14 -5.61
N SER A 18 -14.89 -13.89 -5.17
CA SER A 18 -13.77 -13.28 -4.44
C SER A 18 -13.82 -13.65 -2.96
N ASN A 19 -12.68 -13.51 -2.27
CA ASN A 19 -12.61 -13.56 -0.80
C ASN A 19 -12.34 -12.17 -0.18
N LEU A 20 -12.43 -11.08 -0.96
CA LEU A 20 -12.29 -9.72 -0.46
C LEU A 20 -13.54 -9.30 0.31
N THR A 21 -13.37 -8.42 1.30
CA THR A 21 -14.52 -7.68 1.83
C THR A 21 -15.12 -6.78 0.74
N LYS A 22 -16.40 -6.40 0.89
CA LYS A 22 -17.06 -5.49 -0.05
C LYS A 22 -16.28 -4.20 -0.27
N SER A 23 -15.73 -3.61 0.79
CA SER A 23 -14.94 -2.38 0.71
C SER A 23 -13.62 -2.59 -0.05
N GLN A 24 -12.88 -3.66 0.25
CA GLN A 24 -11.65 -3.99 -0.51
C GLN A 24 -11.96 -4.24 -1.99
N PHE A 25 -13.07 -4.92 -2.30
CA PHE A 25 -13.47 -5.18 -3.68
C PHE A 25 -13.80 -3.89 -4.46
N LEU A 26 -14.48 -2.94 -3.81
CA LEU A 26 -14.76 -1.62 -4.40
C LEU A 26 -13.48 -0.81 -4.64
N ILE A 27 -12.52 -0.84 -3.69
CA ILE A 27 -11.20 -0.22 -3.87
C ILE A 27 -10.45 -0.86 -5.04
N TRP A 28 -10.37 -2.19 -5.09
CA TRP A 28 -9.71 -2.93 -6.18
C TRP A 28 -10.33 -2.60 -7.54
N MET A 29 -11.66 -2.59 -7.64
CA MET A 29 -12.35 -2.22 -8.87
C MET A 29 -12.08 -0.76 -9.24
N GLY A 30 -12.07 0.15 -8.27
CA GLY A 30 -11.68 1.55 -8.47
C GLY A 30 -10.27 1.69 -9.04
N GLN A 31 -9.28 1.02 -8.44
CA GLN A 31 -7.90 1.02 -8.93
C GLN A 31 -7.80 0.42 -10.33
N LYS A 32 -8.54 -0.65 -10.65
CA LYS A 32 -8.56 -1.23 -12.00
C LYS A 32 -9.07 -0.28 -13.08
N LEU A 33 -9.99 0.62 -12.73
CA LEU A 33 -10.53 1.62 -13.65
C LEU A 33 -9.56 2.77 -13.89
N ASN A 34 -8.75 3.14 -12.89
CA ASN A 34 -7.72 4.17 -13.02
C ASN A 34 -6.41 3.71 -12.35
N PRO A 35 -5.59 2.88 -13.03
CA PRO A 35 -4.43 2.24 -12.41
C PRO A 35 -3.34 3.18 -11.93
N VAL A 36 -3.28 4.40 -12.49
CA VAL A 36 -2.29 5.43 -12.13
C VAL A 36 -2.75 6.33 -10.99
N SER A 37 -4.00 6.19 -10.54
CA SER A 37 -4.53 7.01 -9.46
C SER A 37 -3.92 6.63 -8.11
N SER A 38 -3.56 7.64 -7.32
CA SER A 38 -3.16 7.52 -5.92
C SER A 38 -4.33 7.69 -4.94
N LEU A 39 -5.58 7.72 -5.41
CA LEU A 39 -6.78 8.01 -4.61
C LEU A 39 -6.92 7.14 -3.34
N TYR A 40 -6.41 5.91 -3.39
CA TYR A 40 -6.52 4.94 -2.30
C TYR A 40 -5.23 4.82 -1.47
N ASN A 41 -4.23 5.65 -1.73
CA ASN A 41 -3.03 5.72 -0.92
C ASN A 41 -3.28 6.60 0.30
N VAL A 42 -2.83 6.15 1.47
CA VAL A 42 -2.79 6.94 2.70
C VAL A 42 -1.33 7.06 3.11
N MET A 43 -0.85 8.29 3.24
CA MET A 43 0.50 8.60 3.71
C MET A 43 0.40 9.29 5.07
N VAL A 44 1.30 8.91 5.99
CA VAL A 44 1.41 9.53 7.31
C VAL A 44 2.88 9.76 7.61
N ALA A 45 3.22 10.94 8.12
CA ALA A 45 4.55 11.30 8.57
C ALA A 45 4.55 11.58 10.08
N PHE A 46 5.64 11.19 10.76
CA PHE A 46 5.82 11.41 12.20
C PHE A 46 7.22 11.96 12.48
N THR A 47 7.32 12.88 13.43
CA THR A 47 8.60 13.43 13.90
C THR A 47 9.01 12.78 15.21
N ILE A 48 10.23 12.24 15.26
CA ILE A 48 10.83 11.70 16.48
C ILE A 48 11.89 12.70 16.97
N ASN A 49 11.65 13.29 18.13
CA ASN A 49 12.62 14.20 18.75
C ASN A 49 13.67 13.39 19.53
N GLY A 50 14.81 13.13 18.91
CA GLY A 50 15.93 12.42 19.54
C GLY A 50 16.76 11.64 18.54
N LYS A 51 17.72 10.87 19.06
CA LYS A 51 18.53 9.97 18.24
C LYS A 51 17.71 8.71 17.92
N VAL A 52 17.67 8.34 16.65
CA VAL A 52 17.10 7.07 16.17
C VAL A 52 18.24 6.14 15.80
N ASP A 53 18.31 4.97 16.42
CA ASP A 53 19.19 3.89 15.99
C ASP A 53 18.54 3.18 14.79
N ILE A 54 19.10 3.37 13.60
CA ILE A 54 18.53 2.87 12.34
C ILE A 54 18.45 1.34 12.30
N ALA A 55 19.45 0.64 12.86
CA ALA A 55 19.45 -0.81 12.89
C ALA A 55 18.33 -1.37 13.79
N THR A 56 18.10 -0.72 14.93
CA THR A 56 17.03 -1.06 15.86
C THR A 56 15.66 -0.73 15.27
N PHE A 57 15.52 0.43 14.61
CA PHE A 57 14.29 0.81 13.92
C PHE A 57 13.92 -0.18 12.81
N GLN A 58 14.90 -0.59 11.99
CA GLN A 58 14.73 -1.61 10.96
C GLN A 58 14.19 -2.93 11.53
N GLN A 59 14.76 -3.40 12.65
CA GLN A 59 14.29 -4.63 13.31
C GLN A 59 12.87 -4.48 13.87
N ALA A 60 12.57 -3.32 14.49
CA ALA A 60 11.24 -3.03 15.01
C ALA A 60 10.19 -2.98 13.89
N PHE A 61 10.50 -2.35 12.75
CA PHE A 61 9.61 -2.28 11.60
C PHE A 61 9.36 -3.67 10.99
N GLN A 62 10.40 -4.48 10.82
CA GLN A 62 10.25 -5.87 10.38
C GLN A 62 9.39 -6.69 11.35
N ALA A 63 9.55 -6.50 12.66
CA ALA A 63 8.72 -7.17 13.67
C ALA A 63 7.24 -6.79 13.58
N VAL A 64 6.92 -5.54 13.19
CA VAL A 64 5.54 -5.11 12.92
C VAL A 64 4.99 -5.81 11.68
N ILE A 65 5.76 -5.91 10.60
CA ILE A 65 5.37 -6.63 9.38
C ILE A 65 5.09 -8.10 9.70
N ASP A 66 5.99 -8.76 10.44
CA ASP A 66 5.87 -10.18 10.76
C ASP A 66 4.62 -10.46 11.61
N LYS A 67 4.30 -9.58 12.58
CA LYS A 67 3.13 -9.74 13.47
C LYS A 67 1.80 -9.31 12.85
N SER A 68 1.81 -8.50 11.78
CA SER A 68 0.61 -7.94 11.18
C SER A 68 0.29 -8.56 9.83
N ASP A 69 -0.76 -9.36 9.76
CA ASP A 69 -1.24 -9.93 8.49
C ASP A 69 -1.64 -8.84 7.48
N ALA A 70 -2.16 -7.71 7.95
CA ALA A 70 -2.54 -6.59 7.10
C ALA A 70 -1.33 -6.02 6.32
N MET A 71 -0.16 -5.91 6.96
CA MET A 71 1.08 -5.45 6.32
C MET A 71 1.62 -6.43 5.27
N ARG A 72 1.17 -7.70 5.31
CA ARG A 72 1.57 -8.77 4.40
C ARG A 72 0.44 -9.18 3.45
N THR A 73 -0.69 -8.49 3.45
CA THR A 73 -1.84 -8.81 2.61
C THR A 73 -1.66 -8.23 1.21
N VAL A 74 -1.77 -9.09 0.19
CA VAL A 74 -1.78 -8.71 -1.22
C VAL A 74 -3.10 -9.11 -1.87
N VAL A 75 -3.53 -8.35 -2.89
CA VAL A 75 -4.62 -8.77 -3.78
C VAL A 75 -4.01 -9.24 -5.10
N GLN A 76 -4.24 -10.51 -5.43
CA GLN A 76 -3.80 -11.13 -6.68
C GLN A 76 -5.01 -11.54 -7.49
N GLU A 77 -4.91 -11.47 -8.81
CA GLU A 77 -6.00 -11.88 -9.70
C GLU A 77 -5.71 -13.28 -10.24
N ALA A 78 -6.67 -14.20 -10.09
CA ALA A 78 -6.64 -15.55 -10.67
C ALA A 78 -7.90 -15.73 -11.51
N ASP A 79 -7.75 -16.04 -12.80
CA ASP A 79 -8.86 -16.21 -13.75
C ASP A 79 -9.87 -15.04 -13.75
N GLY A 80 -9.36 -13.81 -13.61
CA GLY A 80 -10.18 -12.59 -13.55
C GLY A 80 -10.86 -12.33 -12.20
N ILE A 81 -10.59 -13.14 -11.17
CA ILE A 81 -11.16 -13.02 -9.83
C ILE A 81 -10.09 -12.46 -8.87
N PRO A 82 -10.35 -11.35 -8.17
CA PRO A 82 -9.44 -10.86 -7.15
C PRO A 82 -9.51 -11.71 -5.89
N LEU A 83 -8.36 -12.11 -5.39
CA LEU A 83 -8.20 -12.88 -4.17
C LEU A 83 -7.19 -12.20 -3.25
N GLN A 84 -7.59 -11.94 -2.01
CA GLN A 84 -6.67 -11.51 -0.97
C GLN A 84 -5.90 -12.72 -0.44
N ARG A 85 -4.61 -12.53 -0.24
CA ARG A 85 -3.70 -13.53 0.33
C ARG A 85 -2.75 -12.86 1.29
N VAL A 86 -2.57 -13.46 2.46
CA VAL A 86 -1.51 -13.07 3.39
C VAL A 86 -0.23 -13.77 2.97
N LEU A 87 0.82 -13.01 2.70
CA LEU A 87 2.15 -13.56 2.43
C LEU A 87 2.73 -14.14 3.73
N PRO A 88 3.32 -15.35 3.69
CA PRO A 88 3.88 -15.98 4.88
C PRO A 88 5.10 -15.22 5.42
N LYS A 89 5.78 -14.48 4.55
CA LYS A 89 6.91 -13.61 4.89
C LYS A 89 6.96 -12.46 3.89
N LEU A 90 7.32 -11.27 4.40
CA LEU A 90 7.64 -10.11 3.60
C LEU A 90 8.83 -9.42 4.27
N THR A 91 10.00 -9.47 3.64
CA THR A 91 11.16 -8.72 4.10
C THR A 91 11.09 -7.32 3.52
N TYR A 92 11.20 -6.29 4.36
CA TYR A 92 11.23 -4.90 3.93
C TYR A 92 12.47 -4.21 4.48
N ASN A 93 13.16 -3.45 3.63
CA ASN A 93 14.29 -2.62 4.04
C ASN A 93 13.82 -1.17 4.12
N VAL A 94 13.83 -0.59 5.32
CA VAL A 94 13.50 0.81 5.56
C VAL A 94 14.56 1.68 4.90
N GLU A 95 14.13 2.53 3.99
CA GLU A 95 14.99 3.50 3.35
C GLU A 95 15.39 4.58 4.36
N ASN A 96 16.69 4.90 4.41
CA ASN A 96 17.22 5.97 5.25
C ASN A 96 17.80 7.06 4.34
N LEU A 97 17.11 8.20 4.30
CA LEU A 97 17.50 9.37 3.53
C LEU A 97 18.05 10.44 4.49
N ASP A 98 19.31 10.83 4.28
CA ASP A 98 19.98 11.82 5.12
C ASP A 98 20.06 13.18 4.40
N PHE A 99 19.23 14.11 4.85
CA PHE A 99 19.20 15.49 4.36
C PHE A 99 20.15 16.40 5.15
N SER A 100 20.74 15.93 6.25
CA SER A 100 21.50 16.77 7.20
C SER A 100 22.76 17.40 6.61
N HIS A 101 23.27 16.82 5.52
CA HIS A 101 24.44 17.31 4.79
C HIS A 101 24.10 18.39 3.74
N LEU A 102 22.82 18.66 3.50
CA LEU A 102 22.38 19.65 2.52
C LEU A 102 22.35 21.06 3.14
N GLN A 103 22.36 22.09 2.28
CA GLN A 103 22.41 23.48 2.73
C GLN A 103 21.15 23.89 3.51
N ASN A 104 19.98 23.35 3.16
CA ASN A 104 18.69 23.60 3.82
C ASN A 104 17.93 22.28 4.08
N PRO A 105 18.34 21.46 5.06
CA PRO A 105 17.82 20.09 5.23
C PRO A 105 16.31 19.98 5.36
N GLU A 106 15.68 20.89 6.09
CA GLU A 106 14.22 20.90 6.28
C GLU A 106 13.49 21.17 4.95
N THR A 107 13.95 22.14 4.17
CA THR A 107 13.34 22.47 2.87
C THR A 107 13.46 21.31 1.89
N GLU A 108 14.61 20.63 1.86
CA GLU A 108 14.83 19.47 1.00
C GLU A 108 13.95 18.28 1.42
N PHE A 109 13.75 18.06 2.72
CA PHE A 109 12.82 17.06 3.23
C PHE A 109 11.36 17.37 2.84
N GLN A 110 10.91 18.63 2.97
CA GLN A 110 9.56 19.03 2.56
C GLN A 110 9.34 18.84 1.05
N ASN A 111 10.32 19.22 0.23
CA ASN A 111 10.25 19.01 -1.23
C ASN A 111 10.20 17.52 -1.61
N TRP A 112 10.76 16.64 -0.78
CA TRP A 112 10.70 15.19 -1.00
C TRP A 112 9.35 14.59 -0.57
N LEU A 113 8.65 15.21 0.38
CA LEU A 113 7.32 14.77 0.83
C LEU A 113 6.21 15.10 -0.17
N ASP A 114 6.37 16.16 -0.96
CA ASP A 114 5.42 16.65 -1.97
C ASP A 114 5.50 15.88 -3.30
#